data_AF-A0A085NIP0-F1
#
_entry.id   AF-A0A085NIP0-F1
#
_cell.length_a   1.000
_cell.length_b   1.000
_cell.length_c   1.000
_cell.angle_alpha   90.00
_cell.angle_beta   90.00
_cell.angle_gamma   90.00
#
_symmetry.space_group_name_H-M   'P 1'
#
loop_
_entity.id
_entity.type
_entity.pdbx_description
1 polymer ?
#
loop_
_entity_poly.entity_id
_entity_poly.type
_entity_poly.pdbx_seq_one_letter_code
_entity_poly.pdbx_strand_id
1 'polypeptide(L)'
;MRKSSLYLFAMLILDLAERMGTISVVLGAQWGDEGKGKVVDLLAAKADIVARCQVMLSYSLLIVNVRFEGGHNAGHTVATGERVYDFHIVPSGIVHPNCVALIGNGTVIHLPSFFSELEKNSITEMKDWQKRLIISERAHIVFDFHQVIDSLREQDSAGVRIGTTGRGIGPTYANKSWRNGLRIADLIDNFDDFRQKFVRLVQLIKVQFPSLNVCVESELEKYRKYAETLTSLGLVRNTARYLHDALTGPNPKNLLVEGANGTLLDIDFGTYPYVTSSNCSVGGVLTGLGISPQRISDVIGIVKAYETRVGDGPFPTELNDEIGNKLREIGHEYGVTTGRPRRCGWLDVFLLK
;
A
#
# COMPACT_ATOMS: atom_id res chain seq x y z
N MET A 1 -31.88 -12.83 -7.02
CA MET A 1 -31.25 -12.60 -5.70
C MET A 1 -29.86 -11.97 -5.76
N ARG A 2 -28.90 -12.38 -6.62
CA ARG A 2 -27.55 -11.76 -6.65
C ARG A 2 -27.51 -10.31 -7.18
N LYS A 3 -28.39 -9.92 -8.11
CA LYS A 3 -28.44 -8.53 -8.62
C LYS A 3 -28.95 -7.53 -7.58
N SER A 4 -29.95 -7.90 -6.77
CA SER A 4 -30.55 -7.01 -5.78
C SER A 4 -29.62 -6.65 -4.61
N SER A 5 -28.74 -7.57 -4.19
CA SER A 5 -27.75 -7.31 -3.14
C SER A 5 -26.62 -6.38 -3.59
N LEU A 6 -26.19 -6.49 -4.86
CA LEU A 6 -25.15 -5.63 -5.43
C LEU A 6 -25.66 -4.18 -5.59
N TYR A 7 -26.91 -4.01 -6.00
CA TYR A 7 -27.57 -2.71 -6.09
C TYR A 7 -27.73 -2.05 -4.72
N LEU A 8 -28.14 -2.81 -3.70
CA LEU A 8 -28.26 -2.27 -2.34
C LEU A 8 -26.90 -1.84 -1.77
N PHE A 9 -25.86 -2.64 -2.01
CA PHE A 9 -24.48 -2.29 -1.64
C PHE A 9 -24.02 -1.00 -2.34
N ALA A 10 -24.22 -0.90 -3.66
CA ALA A 10 -23.88 0.30 -4.41
C ALA A 10 -24.64 1.54 -3.91
N MET A 11 -25.95 1.43 -3.63
CA MET A 11 -26.74 2.53 -3.09
C MET A 11 -26.24 3.00 -1.72
N LEU A 12 -25.89 2.07 -0.82
CA LEU A 12 -25.36 2.41 0.50
C LEU A 12 -24.02 3.14 0.40
N ILE A 13 -23.14 2.73 -0.51
CA ILE A 13 -21.86 3.40 -0.74
C ILE A 13 -22.06 4.77 -1.40
N LEU A 14 -23.04 4.92 -2.30
CA LEU A 14 -23.34 6.21 -2.92
C LEU A 14 -23.89 7.22 -1.90
N ASP A 15 -24.78 6.79 -1.00
CA ASP A 15 -25.28 7.61 0.12
C ASP A 15 -24.14 7.97 1.09
N LEU A 16 -23.25 7.01 1.40
CA LEU A 16 -22.02 7.29 2.16
C LEU A 16 -21.17 8.36 1.47
N ALA A 17 -20.99 8.25 0.15
CA ALA A 17 -20.22 9.21 -0.63
C ALA A 17 -20.86 10.61 -0.70
N GLU A 18 -22.17 10.74 -0.48
CA GLU A 18 -22.84 12.05 -0.33
C GLU A 18 -22.64 12.67 1.05
N ARG A 19 -22.40 11.85 2.07
CA ARG A 19 -22.24 12.28 3.47
C ARG A 19 -20.79 12.47 3.89
N MET A 20 -19.84 12.02 3.07
CA MET A 20 -18.41 12.13 3.34
C MET A 20 -17.99 13.58 3.56
N GLY A 21 -17.35 13.84 4.69
CA GLY A 21 -16.70 15.10 4.95
C GLY A 21 -15.41 15.27 4.16
N THR A 22 -14.76 16.42 4.36
CA THR A 22 -13.61 16.86 3.58
C THR A 22 -12.43 15.88 3.63
N ILE A 23 -12.22 15.18 4.75
CA ILE A 23 -11.19 14.14 4.85
C ILE A 23 -11.83 12.85 5.34
N SER A 24 -11.92 11.87 4.44
CA SER A 24 -12.45 10.55 4.74
C SER A 24 -11.35 9.50 4.61
N VAL A 25 -11.34 8.55 5.54
CA VAL A 25 -10.32 7.50 5.61
C VAL A 25 -10.98 6.13 5.45
N VAL A 26 -10.45 5.26 4.59
CA VAL A 26 -10.88 3.87 4.48
C VAL A 26 -9.80 2.95 5.04
N LEU A 27 -10.09 2.22 6.12
CA LEU A 27 -9.16 1.31 6.79
C LEU A 27 -9.69 -0.12 6.79
N GLY A 28 -8.80 -1.10 6.88
CA GLY A 28 -9.19 -2.51 7.03
C GLY A 28 -9.29 -2.79 8.51
N ALA A 29 -10.37 -3.40 8.97
CA ALA A 29 -10.59 -3.64 10.40
C ALA A 29 -10.00 -4.96 10.89
N GLN A 30 -9.45 -5.80 10.00
CA GLN A 30 -9.03 -7.17 10.31
C GLN A 30 -7.56 -7.38 9.90
N TRP A 31 -7.18 -8.58 9.44
CA TRP A 31 -5.81 -8.90 8.98
C TRP A 31 -5.59 -8.63 7.48
N GLY A 32 -6.32 -7.69 6.88
CA GLY A 32 -6.22 -7.38 5.45
C GLY A 32 -7.18 -8.19 4.58
N ASP A 33 -7.15 -7.92 3.28
CA ASP A 33 -7.97 -8.59 2.26
C ASP A 33 -9.50 -8.52 2.50
N GLU A 34 -9.96 -7.45 3.15
CA GLU A 34 -11.39 -7.18 3.42
C GLU A 34 -12.13 -6.60 2.21
N GLY A 35 -11.42 -6.32 1.11
CA GLY A 35 -12.00 -5.77 -0.11
C GLY A 35 -12.09 -4.23 -0.14
N LYS A 36 -11.23 -3.54 0.63
CA LYS A 36 -11.11 -2.06 0.62
C LYS A 36 -11.06 -1.45 -0.77
N GLY A 37 -10.41 -2.17 -1.70
CA GLY A 37 -10.33 -1.88 -3.13
C GLY A 37 -11.60 -1.32 -3.74
N LYS A 38 -12.68 -2.07 -3.51
CA LYS A 38 -13.99 -1.82 -4.11
C LYS A 38 -14.67 -0.60 -3.51
N VAL A 39 -14.51 -0.40 -2.20
CA VAL A 39 -15.12 0.73 -1.50
C VAL A 39 -14.41 2.01 -1.89
N VAL A 40 -13.08 2.02 -1.86
CA VAL A 40 -12.30 3.18 -2.28
C VAL A 40 -12.59 3.56 -3.72
N ASP A 41 -12.68 2.61 -4.67
CA ASP A 41 -13.00 2.95 -6.06
C ASP A 41 -14.34 3.69 -6.20
N LEU A 42 -15.38 3.20 -5.52
CA LEU A 42 -16.70 3.84 -5.52
C LEU A 42 -16.67 5.24 -4.89
N LEU A 43 -15.87 5.43 -3.83
CA LEU A 43 -15.73 6.73 -3.15
C LEU A 43 -14.81 7.69 -3.91
N ALA A 44 -13.80 7.16 -4.62
CA ALA A 44 -12.81 7.93 -5.37
C ALA A 44 -13.44 8.73 -6.51
N ALA A 45 -14.57 8.26 -7.06
CA ALA A 45 -15.34 8.99 -8.07
C ALA A 45 -15.83 10.37 -7.58
N LYS A 46 -15.95 10.59 -6.27
CA LYS A 46 -16.35 11.88 -5.66
C LYS A 46 -15.20 12.61 -4.95
N ALA A 47 -13.99 12.04 -4.93
CA ALA A 47 -12.82 12.65 -4.30
C ALA A 47 -12.05 13.53 -5.29
N ASP A 48 -11.56 14.68 -4.83
CA ASP A 48 -10.60 15.49 -5.60
C ASP A 48 -9.18 14.91 -5.51
N ILE A 49 -8.86 14.32 -4.35
CA ILE A 49 -7.55 13.75 -4.04
C ILE A 49 -7.76 12.38 -3.41
N VAL A 50 -7.03 11.38 -3.90
CA VAL A 50 -6.94 10.05 -3.30
C VAL A 50 -5.50 9.81 -2.90
N ALA A 51 -5.27 9.60 -1.61
CA ALA A 51 -3.92 9.51 -1.06
C ALA A 51 -3.63 8.15 -0.41
N ARG A 52 -2.41 7.65 -0.63
CA ARG A 52 -1.82 6.56 0.17
C ARG A 52 -0.85 7.14 1.18
N CYS A 53 -0.99 6.74 2.44
CA CYS A 53 -0.16 7.24 3.54
C CYS A 53 0.84 6.20 4.05
N GLN A 54 0.65 4.92 3.69
CA GLN A 54 1.45 3.77 4.08
C GLN A 54 1.65 2.85 2.88
N VAL A 55 2.61 1.92 2.95
CA VAL A 55 2.82 0.96 1.87
C VAL A 55 1.88 -0.21 2.00
N MET A 56 1.23 -0.55 0.89
CA MET A 56 0.43 -1.75 0.79
C MET A 56 1.35 -2.95 0.52
N LEU A 57 1.28 -3.95 1.40
CA LEU A 57 1.89 -5.24 1.14
C LEU A 57 1.05 -6.01 0.11
N SER A 58 1.49 -6.03 -1.14
CA SER A 58 1.24 -7.15 -2.05
C SER A 58 2.19 -7.04 -3.24
N TYR A 59 2.86 -8.13 -3.58
CA TYR A 59 3.39 -8.50 -4.89
C TYR A 59 4.17 -9.80 -4.61
N SER A 60 3.94 -10.87 -5.36
CA SER A 60 5.01 -11.82 -5.72
C SER A 60 5.33 -11.62 -7.20
N LEU A 61 6.55 -11.84 -7.65
CA LEU A 61 6.88 -11.66 -9.07
C LEU A 61 6.56 -12.95 -9.82
N LEU A 62 5.27 -13.24 -10.02
CA LEU A 62 4.80 -14.29 -10.93
C LEU A 62 3.37 -13.98 -11.35
N ILE A 63 3.22 -13.17 -12.40
CA ILE A 63 1.92 -12.99 -13.06
C ILE A 63 1.73 -14.22 -13.95
N VAL A 64 1.06 -15.25 -13.43
CA VAL A 64 0.37 -16.18 -14.31
C VAL A 64 -0.91 -15.47 -14.73
N ASN A 65 -1.03 -15.14 -16.02
CA ASN A 65 -2.27 -14.67 -16.63
C ASN A 65 -3.34 -15.75 -16.44
N VAL A 66 -4.06 -15.73 -15.33
CA VAL A 66 -5.28 -16.53 -15.18
C VAL A 66 -6.43 -15.58 -14.96
N ARG A 67 -7.23 -15.40 -16.02
CA ARG A 67 -8.56 -14.81 -15.94
C ARG A 67 -9.43 -15.78 -15.12
N PHE A 68 -9.58 -15.52 -13.83
CA PHE A 68 -10.63 -16.15 -13.05
C PHE A 68 -11.80 -15.19 -12.90
N GLU A 69 -13.00 -15.64 -13.29
CA GLU A 69 -14.28 -15.00 -13.00
C GLU A 69 -14.65 -15.16 -11.50
N GLY A 70 -13.74 -14.78 -10.59
CA GLY A 70 -13.89 -14.99 -9.15
C GLY A 70 -13.00 -14.04 -8.33
N GLY A 71 -13.61 -13.35 -7.36
CA GLY A 71 -13.04 -12.46 -6.34
C GLY A 71 -11.55 -12.04 -6.44
N HIS A 72 -11.29 -10.82 -6.92
CA HIS A 72 -9.98 -10.18 -6.78
C HIS A 72 -9.72 -9.76 -5.33
N ASN A 73 -8.87 -10.49 -4.61
CA ASN A 73 -8.61 -10.29 -3.19
C ASN A 73 -7.12 -10.04 -2.84
N ALA A 74 -6.28 -9.51 -3.73
CA ALA A 74 -4.99 -8.94 -3.35
C ALA A 74 -4.63 -7.82 -4.33
N GLY A 75 -3.89 -6.81 -3.87
CA GLY A 75 -3.82 -5.57 -4.63
C GLY A 75 -5.12 -4.79 -4.51
N HIS A 76 -5.07 -3.48 -4.65
CA HIS A 76 -6.28 -2.65 -4.70
C HIS A 76 -6.83 -2.78 -6.12
N THR A 77 -7.41 -3.94 -6.44
CA THR A 77 -7.89 -4.22 -7.79
C THR A 77 -9.14 -3.40 -8.07
N VAL A 78 -9.09 -2.60 -9.13
CA VAL A 78 -10.19 -1.71 -9.54
C VAL A 78 -10.63 -2.11 -10.94
N ALA A 79 -11.95 -2.20 -11.15
CA ALA A 79 -12.53 -2.54 -12.44
C ALA A 79 -13.37 -1.37 -12.94
N THR A 80 -12.90 -0.68 -13.99
CA THR A 80 -13.64 0.41 -14.63
C THR A 80 -13.95 0.05 -16.08
N GLY A 81 -15.24 -0.08 -16.39
CA GLY A 81 -15.70 -0.60 -17.68
C GLY A 81 -15.22 -2.03 -17.91
N GLU A 82 -14.43 -2.23 -18.98
CA GLU A 82 -13.85 -3.54 -19.33
C GLU A 82 -12.40 -3.73 -18.84
N ARG A 83 -11.78 -2.69 -18.26
CA ARG A 83 -10.40 -2.76 -17.79
C ARG A 83 -10.32 -3.07 -16.30
N VAL A 84 -9.39 -3.96 -15.96
CA VAL A 84 -9.04 -4.31 -14.58
C VAL A 84 -7.64 -3.78 -14.31
N TYR A 85 -7.52 -2.97 -13.27
CA TYR A 85 -6.28 -2.36 -12.80
C TYR A 85 -5.85 -3.01 -11.50
N ASP A 86 -4.55 -3.17 -11.32
CA ASP A 86 -3.96 -3.83 -10.16
C ASP A 86 -2.93 -2.92 -9.49
N PHE A 87 -3.38 -2.23 -8.43
CA PHE A 87 -2.63 -1.16 -7.76
C PHE A 87 -1.97 -1.60 -6.46
N HIS A 88 -0.73 -1.17 -6.27
CA HIS A 88 0.11 -1.53 -5.13
C HIS A 88 0.84 -0.34 -4.52
N ILE A 89 1.48 0.48 -5.33
CA ILE A 89 2.12 1.74 -4.91
C ILE A 89 1.24 2.92 -5.32
N VAL A 90 0.70 2.89 -6.55
CA VAL A 90 -0.09 4.00 -7.09
C VAL A 90 -1.47 4.00 -6.43
N PRO A 91 -1.94 5.13 -5.89
CA PRO A 91 -3.31 5.24 -5.38
C PRO A 91 -4.32 4.96 -6.50
N SER A 92 -5.35 4.19 -6.18
CA SER A 92 -6.30 3.70 -7.19
C SER A 92 -7.12 4.82 -7.82
N GLY A 93 -7.26 5.95 -7.14
CA GLY A 93 -7.85 7.17 -7.67
C GLY A 93 -7.26 7.68 -8.99
N ILE A 94 -6.06 7.23 -9.40
CA ILE A 94 -5.45 7.59 -10.69
C ILE A 94 -6.35 7.26 -11.90
N VAL A 95 -7.23 6.25 -11.78
CA VAL A 95 -8.17 5.86 -12.84
C VAL A 95 -9.27 6.90 -13.07
N HIS A 96 -9.53 7.76 -12.07
CA HIS A 96 -10.54 8.81 -12.14
C HIS A 96 -9.90 10.08 -12.72
N PRO A 97 -10.34 10.58 -13.90
CA PRO A 97 -9.67 11.68 -14.61
C PRO A 97 -9.60 12.99 -13.83
N ASN A 98 -10.55 13.22 -12.92
CA ASN A 98 -10.64 14.44 -12.11
C ASN A 98 -9.95 14.31 -10.74
N CYS A 99 -9.38 13.13 -10.44
CA CYS A 99 -8.74 12.85 -9.17
C CYS A 99 -7.22 12.96 -9.27
N VAL A 100 -6.62 13.56 -8.25
CA VAL A 100 -5.18 13.53 -8.00
C VAL A 100 -4.84 12.30 -7.14
N ALA A 101 -3.96 11.44 -7.63
CA ALA A 101 -3.39 10.33 -6.89
C ALA A 101 -2.11 10.81 -6.15
N LEU A 102 -2.12 10.76 -4.82
CA LEU A 102 -1.01 11.23 -3.99
C LEU A 102 -0.36 10.10 -3.17
N ILE A 103 0.97 9.98 -3.28
CA ILE A 103 1.78 9.08 -2.47
C ILE A 103 2.43 9.89 -1.34
N GLY A 104 2.00 9.62 -0.11
CA GLY A 104 2.38 10.35 1.10
C GLY A 104 3.78 10.03 1.63
N ASN A 105 4.26 10.84 2.57
CA ASN A 105 5.59 10.71 3.18
C ASN A 105 5.74 9.49 4.10
N GLY A 106 4.63 8.90 4.54
CA GLY A 106 4.64 7.70 5.37
C GLY A 106 4.97 6.43 4.58
N THR A 107 4.93 6.50 3.25
CA THR A 107 5.23 5.39 2.34
C THR A 107 6.72 5.14 2.15
N VAL A 108 7.03 3.91 1.72
CA VAL A 108 8.34 3.49 1.20
C VAL A 108 8.13 3.01 -0.25
N ILE A 109 8.98 3.46 -1.17
CA ILE A 109 8.75 3.28 -2.62
C ILE A 109 9.92 2.53 -3.23
N HIS A 110 9.62 1.38 -3.85
CA HIS A 110 10.57 0.70 -4.73
C HIS A 110 10.39 1.25 -6.16
N LEU A 111 11.31 2.09 -6.62
CA LEU A 111 11.17 2.79 -7.91
C LEU A 111 11.02 1.84 -9.11
N PRO A 112 11.79 0.73 -9.24
CA PRO A 112 11.56 -0.22 -10.33
C PRO A 112 10.14 -0.79 -10.34
N SER A 113 9.58 -1.15 -9.18
CA SER A 113 8.20 -1.64 -9.10
C SER A 113 7.17 -0.56 -9.39
N PHE A 114 7.42 0.67 -8.95
CA PHE A 114 6.55 1.81 -9.24
C PHE A 114 6.43 2.06 -10.75
N PHE A 115 7.55 2.14 -11.47
CA PHE A 115 7.52 2.35 -12.92
C PHE A 115 6.92 1.14 -13.66
N SER A 116 7.24 -0.09 -13.24
CA SER A 116 6.62 -1.29 -13.79
C SER A 116 5.10 -1.31 -13.58
N GLU A 117 4.62 -0.84 -12.43
CA GLU A 117 3.18 -0.72 -12.14
C GLU A 117 2.49 0.32 -13.04
N LEU A 118 3.15 1.44 -13.35
CA LEU A 118 2.62 2.43 -14.30
C LEU A 118 2.45 1.84 -15.70
N GLU A 119 3.43 1.07 -16.18
CA GLU A 119 3.39 0.42 -17.49
C GLU A 119 2.35 -0.70 -17.52
N LYS A 120 2.36 -1.61 -16.54
CA LYS A 120 1.42 -2.74 -16.43
C LYS A 120 -0.03 -2.28 -16.47
N ASN A 121 -0.32 -1.15 -15.81
CA ASN A 121 -1.66 -0.59 -15.73
C ASN A 121 -1.97 0.44 -16.84
N SER A 122 -1.11 0.57 -17.85
CA SER A 122 -1.25 1.56 -18.94
C SER A 122 -1.52 2.99 -18.44
N ILE A 123 -0.95 3.36 -17.28
CA ILE A 123 -1.14 4.69 -16.69
C ILE A 123 -0.48 5.75 -17.58
N THR A 124 0.64 5.39 -18.20
CA THR A 124 1.39 6.28 -19.10
C THR A 124 0.61 6.69 -20.34
N GLU A 125 -0.41 5.92 -20.72
CA GLU A 125 -1.32 6.20 -21.83
C GLU A 125 -2.52 7.07 -21.42
N MET A 126 -2.75 7.26 -20.11
CA MET A 126 -3.86 8.06 -19.62
C MET A 126 -3.61 9.56 -19.84
N LYS A 127 -4.63 10.28 -20.27
CA LYS A 127 -4.53 11.73 -20.45
C LYS A 127 -4.11 12.43 -19.14
N ASP A 128 -3.11 13.31 -19.24
CA ASP A 128 -2.63 14.19 -18.17
C ASP A 128 -2.22 13.46 -16.86
N TRP A 129 -1.89 12.15 -16.90
CA TRP A 129 -1.57 11.36 -15.71
C TRP A 129 -0.46 11.98 -14.85
N GLN A 130 0.57 12.55 -15.49
CA GLN A 130 1.71 13.19 -14.83
C GLN A 130 1.30 14.39 -13.96
N LYS A 131 0.23 15.10 -14.36
CA LYS A 131 -0.30 16.24 -13.59
C LYS A 131 -1.11 15.81 -12.37
N ARG A 132 -1.55 14.54 -12.36
CA ARG A 132 -2.44 13.96 -11.36
C ARG A 132 -1.74 12.98 -10.42
N LEU A 133 -0.53 12.53 -10.74
CA LEU A 133 0.25 11.68 -9.85
C LEU A 133 1.29 12.51 -9.09
N ILE A 134 1.21 12.50 -7.76
CA ILE A 134 2.12 13.25 -6.88
C ILE A 134 2.83 12.28 -5.93
N ILE A 135 4.15 12.40 -5.85
CA ILE A 135 5.00 11.64 -4.93
C ILE A 135 5.58 12.60 -3.89
N SER A 136 5.48 12.22 -2.62
CA SER A 136 6.15 12.97 -1.56
C SER A 136 7.66 12.91 -1.72
N GLU A 137 8.30 14.08 -1.73
CA GLU A 137 9.76 14.20 -1.61
C GLU A 137 10.29 13.52 -0.32
N ARG A 138 9.44 13.36 0.71
CA ARG A 138 9.80 12.78 2.00
C ARG A 138 9.56 11.28 2.11
N ALA A 139 8.99 10.64 1.07
CA ALA A 139 8.85 9.18 1.02
C ALA A 139 10.23 8.51 0.97
N HIS A 140 10.39 7.39 1.67
CA HIS A 140 11.67 6.66 1.68
C HIS A 140 11.80 5.73 0.47
N ILE A 141 13.02 5.46 0.04
CA ILE A 141 13.31 4.58 -1.08
C ILE A 141 13.56 3.17 -0.55
N VAL A 142 12.86 2.20 -1.13
CA VAL A 142 13.19 0.78 -1.01
C VAL A 142 14.21 0.46 -2.09
N PHE A 143 15.37 -0.05 -1.71
CA PHE A 143 16.39 -0.53 -2.64
C PHE A 143 16.27 -2.05 -2.85
N ASP A 144 16.82 -2.55 -3.95
CA ASP A 144 16.79 -3.97 -4.29
C ASP A 144 17.42 -4.82 -3.17
N PHE A 145 18.51 -4.34 -2.56
CA PHE A 145 19.13 -5.02 -1.44
C PHE A 145 18.23 -5.11 -0.19
N HIS A 146 17.28 -4.18 0.01
CA HIS A 146 16.31 -4.33 1.09
C HIS A 146 15.43 -5.57 0.88
N GLN A 147 15.06 -5.88 -0.37
CA GLN A 147 14.27 -7.09 -0.69
C GLN A 147 15.07 -8.37 -0.44
N VAL A 148 16.36 -8.35 -0.79
CA VAL A 148 17.27 -9.47 -0.52
C VAL A 148 17.41 -9.70 0.98
N ILE A 149 17.65 -8.64 1.77
CA ILE A 149 17.76 -8.72 3.23
C ILE A 149 16.48 -9.26 3.88
N ASP A 150 15.32 -8.79 3.41
CA ASP A 150 14.01 -9.24 3.90
C ASP A 150 13.84 -10.76 3.68
N SER A 151 14.24 -11.24 2.51
CA SER A 151 14.20 -12.65 2.16
C SER A 151 15.22 -13.49 2.96
N LEU A 152 16.44 -12.98 3.18
CA LEU A 152 17.46 -13.65 3.97
C LEU A 152 17.03 -13.81 5.44
N ARG A 153 16.45 -12.77 6.04
CA ARG A 153 15.94 -12.82 7.42
C ARG A 153 14.85 -13.88 7.61
N GLU A 154 13.99 -14.05 6.61
CA GLU A 154 12.94 -15.08 6.64
C GLU A 154 13.52 -16.50 6.54
N GLN A 155 14.66 -16.69 5.87
CA GLN A 155 15.37 -17.97 5.77
C GLN A 155 16.16 -18.31 7.04
N ASP A 156 16.80 -17.33 7.66
CA ASP A 156 17.64 -17.49 8.86
C ASP A 156 16.83 -17.63 10.16
N SER A 157 15.52 -17.37 10.11
CA SER A 157 14.66 -17.48 11.29
C SER A 157 14.52 -18.94 11.72
N ALA A 158 15.22 -19.31 12.80
CA ALA A 158 15.29 -20.65 13.38
C ALA A 158 13.93 -21.17 13.90
N GLY A 159 13.01 -21.46 12.98
CA GLY A 159 11.70 -22.05 13.24
C GLY A 159 10.52 -21.08 13.30
N VAL A 160 10.73 -19.77 13.52
CA VAL A 160 9.64 -18.77 13.59
C VAL A 160 9.67 -17.88 12.35
N ARG A 161 8.84 -18.23 11.37
CA ARG A 161 8.63 -17.41 10.16
C ARG A 161 7.62 -16.31 10.46
N ILE A 162 7.92 -15.07 10.06
CA ILE A 162 6.96 -13.96 10.14
C ILE A 162 6.00 -14.05 8.95
N GLY A 163 6.48 -14.56 7.82
CA GLY A 163 5.75 -14.54 6.55
C GLY A 163 5.87 -13.19 5.85
N THR A 164 7.05 -12.57 5.86
CA THR A 164 7.26 -11.30 5.13
C THR A 164 6.97 -11.48 3.64
N THR A 165 6.62 -10.38 2.96
CA THR A 165 6.37 -10.42 1.52
C THR A 165 7.66 -10.47 0.68
N GLY A 166 8.85 -10.44 1.31
CA GLY A 166 10.14 -10.35 0.62
C GLY A 166 10.29 -9.06 -0.18
N ARG A 167 9.70 -7.95 0.30
CA ARG A 167 9.62 -6.67 -0.43
C ARG A 167 10.50 -5.58 0.15
N GLY A 168 11.27 -5.88 1.20
CA GLY A 168 12.18 -4.91 1.78
C GLY A 168 11.49 -3.84 2.59
N ILE A 169 10.22 -4.02 2.94
CA ILE A 169 9.44 -3.05 3.73
C ILE A 169 10.04 -2.91 5.13
N GLY A 170 10.23 -4.03 5.83
CA GLY A 170 10.83 -4.05 7.15
C GLY A 170 12.24 -3.44 7.18
N PRO A 171 13.20 -3.89 6.36
CA PRO A 171 14.52 -3.28 6.28
C PRO A 171 14.50 -1.78 5.97
N THR A 172 13.62 -1.32 5.07
CA THR A 172 13.51 0.11 4.74
C THR A 172 12.99 0.93 5.92
N TYR A 173 11.94 0.46 6.61
CA TYR A 173 11.44 1.13 7.83
C TYR A 173 12.47 1.08 8.97
N ALA A 174 13.26 0.01 9.08
CA ALA A 174 14.38 -0.04 10.02
C ALA A 174 15.41 1.06 9.70
N ASN A 175 15.78 1.26 8.44
CA ASN A 175 16.69 2.34 8.05
C ASN A 175 16.09 3.74 8.22
N LYS A 176 14.78 3.89 8.02
CA LYS A 176 14.05 5.13 8.38
C LYS A 176 14.20 5.43 9.88
N SER A 177 13.96 4.43 10.74
CA SER A 177 14.09 4.58 12.21
C SER A 177 15.53 4.83 12.66
N TRP A 178 16.51 4.19 11.99
CA TRP A 178 17.94 4.46 12.23
C TRP A 178 18.41 5.80 11.66
N ARG A 179 17.57 6.49 10.86
CA ARG A 179 17.88 7.76 10.19
C ARG A 179 19.06 7.65 9.22
N ASN A 180 19.25 6.48 8.62
CA ASN A 180 20.25 6.23 7.59
C ASN A 180 19.63 5.81 6.23
N GLY A 181 18.31 5.70 6.15
CA GLY A 181 17.59 5.52 4.89
C GLY A 181 17.61 6.78 4.02
N LEU A 182 17.43 6.59 2.70
CA LEU A 182 17.37 7.66 1.72
C LEU A 182 15.92 7.93 1.30
N ARG A 183 15.61 9.18 0.98
CA ARG A 183 14.29 9.64 0.55
C ARG A 183 14.30 10.10 -0.90
N ILE A 184 13.11 10.29 -1.47
CA ILE A 184 12.94 10.81 -2.85
C ILE A 184 13.65 12.17 -3.01
N ALA A 185 13.57 13.05 -2.01
CA ALA A 185 14.27 14.35 -2.02
C ALA A 185 15.78 14.19 -2.17
N ASP A 186 16.38 13.21 -1.46
CA ASP A 186 17.82 12.95 -1.56
C ASP A 186 18.20 12.57 -3.00
N LEU A 187 17.34 11.84 -3.71
CA LEU A 187 17.58 11.37 -5.06
C LEU A 187 17.50 12.47 -6.13
N ILE A 188 16.54 13.39 -6.00
CA ILE A 188 16.25 14.38 -7.06
C ILE A 188 16.94 15.75 -6.87
N ASP A 189 17.40 16.07 -5.66
CA ASP A 189 17.97 17.39 -5.34
C ASP A 189 19.45 17.48 -5.73
N ASN A 190 20.31 16.70 -5.08
CA ASN A 190 21.74 16.61 -5.40
C ASN A 190 22.19 15.13 -5.49
N PHE A 191 22.46 14.69 -6.71
CA PHE A 191 22.81 13.29 -6.97
C PHE A 191 24.18 12.88 -6.40
N ASP A 192 25.13 13.81 -6.25
CA ASP A 192 26.43 13.49 -5.64
C ASP A 192 26.30 13.25 -4.13
N ASP A 193 25.43 14.00 -3.46
CA ASP A 193 25.10 13.76 -2.04
C ASP A 193 24.35 12.44 -1.88
N PHE A 194 23.41 12.13 -2.79
CA PHE A 194 22.75 10.82 -2.85
C PHE A 194 23.77 9.68 -2.97
N ARG A 195 24.74 9.81 -3.88
CA ARG A 195 25.79 8.81 -4.08
C ARG A 195 26.56 8.54 -2.79
N GLN A 196 27.00 9.58 -2.09
CA GLN A 196 27.74 9.41 -0.84
C GLN A 196 26.89 8.72 0.25
N LYS A 197 25.63 9.14 0.41
CA LYS A 197 24.68 8.53 1.36
C LYS A 197 24.41 7.07 1.02
N PHE A 198 24.22 6.74 -0.26
CA PHE A 198 23.97 5.39 -0.73
C PHE A 198 25.16 4.45 -0.48
N VAL A 199 26.37 4.88 -0.83
CA VAL A 199 27.61 4.12 -0.58
C VAL A 199 27.75 3.82 0.91
N ARG A 200 27.52 4.81 1.77
CA ARG A 200 27.57 4.64 3.23
C ARG A 200 26.51 3.68 3.74
N LEU A 201 25.28 3.75 3.22
CA LEU A 201 24.22 2.81 3.58
C LEU A 201 24.59 1.37 3.22
N VAL A 202 25.10 1.14 2.00
CA VAL A 202 25.56 -0.19 1.55
C VAL A 202 26.69 -0.71 2.44
N GLN A 203 27.66 0.13 2.81
CA GLN A 203 28.74 -0.25 3.72
C GLN A 203 28.21 -0.72 5.09
N LEU A 204 27.30 0.05 5.70
CA LEU A 204 26.69 -0.31 6.98
C LEU A 204 25.90 -1.62 6.91
N ILE A 205 25.19 -1.83 5.80
CA ILE A 205 24.41 -3.04 5.58
C ILE A 205 25.31 -4.26 5.36
N LYS A 206 26.41 -4.14 4.62
CA LYS A 206 27.37 -5.23 4.41
C LYS A 206 28.04 -5.69 5.71
N VAL A 207 28.16 -4.83 6.71
CA VAL A 207 28.60 -5.24 8.06
C VAL A 207 27.59 -6.18 8.72
N GLN A 208 26.29 -5.90 8.56
CA GLN A 208 25.22 -6.72 9.13
C GLN A 208 24.94 -7.99 8.30
N PHE A 209 25.13 -7.91 6.98
CA PHE A 209 24.89 -8.99 6.02
C PHE A 209 26.11 -9.17 5.12
N PRO A 210 27.19 -9.84 5.59
CA PRO A 210 28.43 -9.98 4.83
C PRO A 210 28.29 -10.74 3.50
N SER A 211 27.27 -11.60 3.39
CA SER A 211 26.93 -12.35 2.17
C SER A 211 26.22 -11.49 1.10
N LEU A 212 25.79 -10.27 1.45
CA LEU A 212 25.07 -9.39 0.52
C LEU A 212 26.02 -8.81 -0.53
N ASN A 213 25.81 -9.22 -1.78
CA ASN A 213 26.50 -8.62 -2.91
C ASN A 213 25.67 -7.47 -3.51
N VAL A 214 26.26 -6.27 -3.54
CA VAL A 214 25.66 -5.08 -4.16
C VAL A 214 26.68 -4.45 -5.09
N CYS A 215 26.35 -4.37 -6.37
CA CYS A 215 27.13 -3.61 -7.35
C CYS A 215 26.75 -2.13 -7.25
N VAL A 216 27.51 -1.38 -6.46
CA VAL A 216 27.21 0.03 -6.13
C VAL A 216 27.09 0.90 -7.38
N GLU A 217 28.03 0.80 -8.31
CA GLU A 217 28.03 1.64 -9.52
C GLU A 217 26.82 1.34 -10.43
N SER A 218 26.42 0.07 -10.55
CA SER A 218 25.22 -0.31 -11.31
C SER A 218 23.94 0.23 -10.67
N GLU A 219 23.83 0.18 -9.34
CA GLU A 219 22.68 0.76 -8.63
C GLU A 219 22.64 2.28 -8.81
N LEU A 220 23.77 2.97 -8.65
CA LEU A 220 23.83 4.42 -8.83
C LEU A 220 23.42 4.82 -10.25
N GLU A 221 23.91 4.14 -11.28
CA GLU A 221 23.52 4.43 -12.67
C GLU A 221 22.01 4.20 -12.90
N LYS A 222 21.45 3.14 -12.31
CA LYS A 222 20.00 2.87 -12.34
C LYS A 222 19.22 4.00 -11.67
N TYR A 223 19.62 4.43 -10.47
CA TYR A 223 18.93 5.47 -9.72
C TYR A 223 19.10 6.86 -10.34
N ARG A 224 20.21 7.14 -11.03
CA ARG A 224 20.38 8.38 -11.81
C ARG A 224 19.29 8.54 -12.86
N LYS A 225 19.04 7.47 -13.63
CA LYS A 225 17.96 7.46 -14.64
C LYS A 225 16.58 7.66 -14.03
N TYR A 226 16.33 7.08 -12.85
CA TYR A 226 15.08 7.33 -12.14
C TYR A 226 14.96 8.77 -11.64
N ALA A 227 16.05 9.39 -11.16
CA ALA A 227 16.06 10.78 -10.77
C ALA A 227 15.69 11.70 -11.95
N GLU A 228 16.34 11.52 -13.09
CA GLU A 228 16.06 12.25 -14.34
C GLU A 228 14.61 12.07 -14.80
N THR A 229 14.10 10.85 -14.71
CA THR A 229 12.72 10.52 -15.09
C THR A 229 11.71 11.16 -14.14
N LEU A 230 11.91 11.07 -12.83
CA LEU A 230 11.02 11.69 -11.83
C LEU A 230 10.97 13.22 -11.99
N THR A 231 12.12 13.84 -12.26
CA THR A 231 12.24 15.27 -12.49
C THR A 231 11.57 15.70 -13.80
N SER A 232 11.82 14.98 -14.91
CA SER A 232 11.23 15.32 -16.21
C SER A 232 9.71 15.18 -16.23
N LEU A 233 9.16 14.22 -15.47
CA LEU A 233 7.73 14.00 -15.33
C LEU A 233 7.06 14.94 -14.29
N GLY A 234 7.85 15.68 -13.48
CA GLY A 234 7.32 16.62 -12.49
C GLY A 234 6.46 15.98 -11.39
N LEU A 235 6.72 14.72 -11.05
CA LEU A 235 5.88 13.94 -10.12
C LEU A 235 6.13 14.26 -8.65
N VAL A 236 7.30 14.80 -8.29
CA VAL A 236 7.71 14.96 -6.89
C VAL A 236 7.30 16.33 -6.35
N ARG A 237 6.68 16.37 -5.17
CA ARG A 237 6.29 17.62 -4.49
C ARG A 237 6.43 17.53 -2.98
N ASN A 238 6.45 18.69 -2.32
CA ASN A 238 6.20 18.80 -0.89
C ASN A 238 4.71 18.52 -0.60
N THR A 239 4.38 17.26 -0.32
CA THR A 239 3.00 16.81 -0.13
C THR A 239 2.31 17.41 1.08
N ALA A 240 3.05 17.70 2.17
CA ALA A 240 2.46 18.32 3.36
C ALA A 240 1.95 19.73 3.05
N ARG A 241 2.75 20.52 2.31
CA ARG A 241 2.32 21.85 1.84
C ARG A 241 1.18 21.74 0.84
N TYR A 242 1.31 20.84 -0.15
CA TYR A 242 0.26 20.62 -1.16
C TYR A 242 -1.09 20.28 -0.53
N LEU A 243 -1.11 19.33 0.41
CA LEU A 243 -2.34 18.93 1.11
C LEU A 243 -2.88 20.05 1.99
N HIS A 244 -2.02 20.79 2.70
CA HIS A 244 -2.45 21.95 3.46
C HIS A 244 -3.19 22.95 2.56
N ASP A 245 -2.56 23.37 1.47
CA ASP A 245 -3.13 24.35 0.53
C ASP A 245 -4.42 23.83 -0.12
N ALA A 246 -4.48 22.55 -0.47
CA ALA A 246 -5.68 21.92 -1.04
C ALA A 246 -6.85 21.85 -0.05
N LEU A 247 -6.57 21.59 1.23
CA LEU A 247 -7.58 21.42 2.27
C LEU A 247 -8.03 22.75 2.89
N THR A 248 -7.22 23.81 2.84
CA THR A 248 -7.53 25.12 3.46
C THR A 248 -7.72 26.26 2.46
N GLY A 249 -7.57 25.98 1.16
CA GLY A 249 -7.78 26.96 0.12
C GLY A 249 -9.22 27.48 0.06
N PRO A 250 -9.50 28.51 -0.76
CA PRO A 250 -10.83 29.09 -0.91
C PRO A 250 -11.88 28.11 -1.44
N ASN A 251 -11.43 27.07 -2.18
CA ASN A 251 -12.23 25.93 -2.61
C ASN A 251 -11.61 24.65 -2.03
N PRO A 252 -11.94 24.28 -0.77
CA PRO A 252 -11.39 23.09 -0.13
C PRO A 252 -11.64 21.84 -0.95
N LYS A 253 -10.60 21.01 -1.04
CA LYS A 253 -10.62 19.75 -1.80
C LYS A 253 -10.99 18.58 -0.91
N ASN A 254 -11.81 17.67 -1.44
CA ASN A 254 -12.16 16.44 -0.76
C ASN A 254 -11.03 15.41 -0.90
N LEU A 255 -10.53 14.94 0.23
CA LEU A 255 -9.46 13.96 0.35
C LEU A 255 -10.02 12.62 0.81
N LEU A 256 -9.82 11.59 0.00
CA LEU A 256 -10.02 10.19 0.38
C LEU A 256 -8.67 9.54 0.66
N VAL A 257 -8.51 8.93 1.82
CA VAL A 257 -7.29 8.22 2.19
C VAL A 257 -7.49 6.71 2.06
N GLU A 258 -6.67 6.09 1.22
CA GLU A 258 -6.59 4.64 1.08
C GLU A 258 -5.65 4.06 2.15
N GLY A 259 -6.23 3.42 3.17
CA GLY A 259 -5.47 2.69 4.18
C GLY A 259 -4.79 1.45 3.60
N ALA A 260 -3.55 1.21 4.02
CA ALA A 260 -2.84 -0.02 3.68
C ALA A 260 -3.18 -1.12 4.70
N ASN A 261 -3.30 -2.36 4.22
CA ASN A 261 -3.48 -3.54 5.08
C ASN A 261 -4.69 -3.39 6.04
N GLY A 262 -4.77 -4.24 7.07
CA GLY A 262 -5.78 -4.13 8.12
C GLY A 262 -5.14 -3.76 9.46
N THR A 263 -5.93 -3.21 10.38
CA THR A 263 -5.46 -2.73 11.69
C THR A 263 -4.85 -3.83 12.56
N LEU A 264 -5.27 -5.10 12.40
CA LEU A 264 -4.67 -6.23 13.11
C LEU A 264 -3.27 -6.62 12.59
N LEU A 265 -2.82 -5.98 11.50
CA LEU A 265 -1.45 -6.01 11.00
C LEU A 265 -0.64 -4.75 11.35
N ASP A 266 -1.20 -3.80 12.12
CA ASP A 266 -0.47 -2.61 12.57
C ASP A 266 0.73 -3.00 13.43
N ILE A 267 1.87 -2.31 13.26
CA ILE A 267 3.10 -2.58 14.01
C ILE A 267 2.94 -2.49 15.53
N ASP A 268 2.07 -1.59 16.02
CA ASP A 268 1.86 -1.33 17.45
C ASP A 268 0.64 -2.06 18.00
N PHE A 269 -0.45 -2.11 17.24
CA PHE A 269 -1.75 -2.61 17.71
C PHE A 269 -2.12 -4.00 17.16
N GLY A 270 -1.37 -4.51 16.19
CA GLY A 270 -1.62 -5.82 15.59
C GLY A 270 -1.09 -6.98 16.41
N THR A 271 -1.20 -8.20 15.84
CA THR A 271 -0.72 -9.43 16.48
C THR A 271 0.80 -9.60 16.38
N TYR A 272 1.57 -8.71 17.01
CA TYR A 272 3.03 -8.72 17.00
C TYR A 272 3.60 -10.10 17.46
N PRO A 273 4.65 -10.64 16.81
CA PRO A 273 5.46 -10.06 15.74
C PRO A 273 4.90 -10.24 14.31
N TYR A 274 3.73 -10.84 14.16
CA TYR A 274 3.12 -11.18 12.86
C TYR A 274 2.33 -10.00 12.29
N VAL A 275 3.02 -8.91 12.03
CA VAL A 275 2.47 -7.61 11.62
C VAL A 275 3.32 -7.00 10.51
N THR A 276 2.82 -5.94 9.86
CA THR A 276 3.65 -5.13 8.97
C THR A 276 4.53 -4.17 9.78
N SER A 277 5.46 -3.49 9.09
CA SER A 277 6.34 -2.48 9.69
C SER A 277 5.78 -1.05 9.64
N SER A 278 4.51 -0.89 9.32
CA SER A 278 3.82 0.39 9.25
C SER A 278 2.62 0.44 10.20
N ASN A 279 2.24 1.64 10.62
CA ASN A 279 0.98 1.86 11.31
C ASN A 279 -0.16 1.79 10.29
N CYS A 280 -1.04 0.80 10.38
CA CYS A 280 -2.21 0.60 9.52
C CYS A 280 -3.50 1.21 10.11
N SER A 281 -3.41 1.77 11.31
CA SER A 281 -4.47 2.54 11.96
C SER A 281 -4.56 3.98 11.46
N VAL A 282 -5.58 4.71 11.93
CA VAL A 282 -5.80 6.13 11.60
C VAL A 282 -4.60 7.01 11.97
N GLY A 283 -3.81 6.64 12.98
CA GLY A 283 -2.59 7.36 13.36
C GLY A 283 -1.56 7.41 12.22
N GLY A 284 -1.48 6.36 11.41
CA GLY A 284 -0.61 6.32 10.24
C GLY A 284 -1.04 7.28 9.12
N VAL A 285 -2.32 7.66 9.07
CA VAL A 285 -2.82 8.69 8.14
C VAL A 285 -2.25 10.06 8.50
N LEU A 286 -2.30 10.40 9.79
CA LEU A 286 -1.80 11.67 10.31
C LEU A 286 -0.31 11.82 10.06
N THR A 287 0.48 10.81 10.45
CA THR A 287 1.94 10.83 10.31
C THR A 287 2.40 10.65 8.86
N GLY A 288 1.62 9.92 8.05
CA GLY A 288 1.95 9.62 6.66
C GLY A 288 1.58 10.70 5.65
N LEU A 289 0.70 11.64 6.02
CA LEU A 289 0.27 12.76 5.16
C LEU A 289 0.58 14.14 5.76
N GLY A 290 0.90 14.23 7.05
CA GLY A 290 1.11 15.51 7.73
C GLY A 290 -0.20 16.27 8.00
N ILE A 291 -1.27 15.54 8.32
CA ILE A 291 -2.61 16.08 8.53
C ILE A 291 -2.88 16.19 10.04
N SER A 292 -3.56 17.26 10.46
CA SER A 292 -4.01 17.43 11.86
C SER A 292 -5.15 16.47 12.19
N PRO A 293 -5.16 15.83 13.37
CA PRO A 293 -6.24 14.93 13.79
C PRO A 293 -7.62 15.59 13.76
N GLN A 294 -7.70 16.89 14.04
CA GLN A 294 -8.96 17.64 14.05
C GLN A 294 -9.62 17.78 12.67
N ARG A 295 -8.92 17.45 11.59
CA ARG A 295 -9.45 17.56 10.22
C ARG A 295 -10.03 16.26 9.67
N ILE A 296 -9.81 15.12 10.33
CA ILE A 296 -10.43 13.87 9.91
C ILE A 296 -11.94 13.98 10.16
N SER A 297 -12.72 13.82 9.10
CA SER A 297 -14.18 13.87 9.15
C SER A 297 -14.74 12.48 9.42
N ASP A 298 -14.34 11.50 8.61
CA ASP A 298 -14.91 10.16 8.62
C ASP A 298 -13.81 9.10 8.62
N VAL A 299 -14.02 8.02 9.37
CA VAL A 299 -13.18 6.82 9.36
C VAL A 299 -14.08 5.61 9.10
N ILE A 300 -13.92 5.03 7.91
CA ILE A 300 -14.71 3.93 7.39
C ILE A 300 -13.90 2.64 7.57
N GLY A 301 -14.31 1.80 8.52
CA GLY A 301 -13.73 0.48 8.74
C GLY A 301 -14.36 -0.56 7.81
N ILE A 302 -13.54 -1.20 6.98
CA ILE A 302 -13.98 -2.29 6.11
C ILE A 302 -13.83 -3.60 6.85
N VAL A 303 -14.97 -4.25 7.06
CA VAL A 303 -15.10 -5.53 7.78
C VAL A 303 -15.61 -6.57 6.82
N LYS A 304 -14.92 -7.71 6.74
CA LYS A 304 -15.37 -8.87 6.00
C LYS A 304 -16.35 -9.67 6.88
N ALA A 305 -17.35 -10.31 6.25
CA ALA A 305 -18.39 -11.06 6.97
C ALA A 305 -17.87 -12.28 7.77
N TYR A 306 -16.61 -12.67 7.53
CA TYR A 306 -15.85 -13.71 8.20
C TYR A 306 -14.38 -13.29 8.16
N GLU A 307 -13.51 -13.96 8.91
CA GLU A 307 -12.11 -13.57 9.01
C GLU A 307 -11.20 -14.40 8.12
N THR A 308 -10.16 -13.73 7.62
CA THR A 308 -9.10 -14.36 6.85
C THR A 308 -7.75 -13.86 7.31
N ARG A 309 -6.77 -14.76 7.38
CA ARG A 309 -5.39 -14.42 7.74
C ARG A 309 -4.42 -15.11 6.79
N VAL A 310 -3.42 -14.35 6.34
CA VAL A 310 -2.28 -14.86 5.58
C VAL A 310 -1.10 -15.03 6.53
N GLY A 311 -0.39 -16.15 6.41
CA GLY A 311 0.80 -16.43 7.22
C GLY A 311 0.50 -16.95 8.62
N ASP A 312 1.56 -17.04 9.41
CA ASP A 312 1.53 -17.65 10.73
C ASP A 312 1.02 -16.66 11.80
N GLY A 313 0.90 -17.12 13.04
CA GLY A 313 0.47 -16.33 14.20
C GLY A 313 -0.97 -16.61 14.68
N PRO A 314 -1.42 -15.93 15.74
CA PRO A 314 -2.65 -16.30 16.45
C PRO A 314 -3.92 -16.01 15.63
N PHE A 315 -4.85 -16.96 15.60
CA PHE A 315 -6.15 -16.76 14.95
C PHE A 315 -7.24 -17.44 15.80
N PRO A 316 -7.85 -16.70 16.75
CA PRO A 316 -8.74 -17.29 17.77
C PRO A 316 -9.95 -18.03 17.18
N THR A 317 -10.50 -17.52 16.08
CA THR A 317 -11.71 -18.03 15.42
C THR A 317 -11.41 -18.92 14.21
N GLU A 318 -10.16 -19.38 14.05
CA GLU A 318 -9.76 -20.22 12.92
C GLU A 318 -10.53 -21.54 12.86
N LEU A 319 -10.97 -21.87 11.65
CA LEU A 319 -11.68 -23.11 11.34
C LEU A 319 -10.78 -24.05 10.54
N ASN A 320 -10.45 -25.19 11.15
CA ASN A 320 -9.68 -26.27 10.53
C ASN A 320 -10.57 -27.43 10.04
N ASP A 321 -11.85 -27.16 9.87
CA ASP A 321 -12.88 -28.13 9.48
C ASP A 321 -13.44 -27.85 8.07
N GLU A 322 -14.52 -28.56 7.70
CA GLU A 322 -15.20 -28.39 6.42
C GLU A 322 -15.77 -26.98 6.21
N ILE A 323 -16.15 -26.28 7.29
CA ILE A 323 -16.69 -24.91 7.20
C ILE A 323 -15.57 -23.95 6.82
N GLY A 324 -14.40 -24.07 7.43
CA GLY A 324 -13.22 -23.27 7.07
C GLY A 324 -12.83 -23.44 5.60
N ASN A 325 -12.84 -24.68 5.09
CA ASN A 325 -12.59 -24.96 3.68
C ASN A 325 -13.69 -24.36 2.78
N LYS A 326 -14.96 -24.47 3.17
CA LYS A 326 -16.09 -23.90 2.43
C LYS A 326 -16.01 -22.38 2.33
N LEU A 327 -15.64 -21.68 3.41
CA LEU A 327 -15.40 -20.24 3.40
C LEU A 327 -14.28 -19.88 2.42
N ARG A 328 -13.17 -20.64 2.44
CA ARG A 328 -12.04 -20.43 1.55
C ARG A 328 -12.43 -20.55 0.07
N GLU A 329 -13.16 -21.61 -0.29
CA GLU A 329 -13.58 -21.84 -1.68
C GLU A 329 -14.58 -20.79 -2.16
N ILE A 330 -15.61 -20.48 -1.36
CA ILE A 330 -16.64 -19.49 -1.73
C ILE A 330 -16.05 -18.08 -1.83
N GLY A 331 -15.13 -17.74 -0.93
CA GLY A 331 -14.47 -16.45 -0.87
C GLY A 331 -13.33 -16.27 -1.86
N HIS A 332 -12.89 -17.34 -2.51
CA HIS A 332 -11.63 -17.38 -3.26
C HIS A 332 -10.44 -16.88 -2.42
N GLU A 333 -10.31 -17.42 -1.20
CA GLU A 333 -9.33 -16.97 -0.22
C GLU A 333 -7.96 -17.60 -0.46
N TYR A 334 -7.37 -17.17 -1.57
CA TYR A 334 -6.06 -17.56 -2.05
C TYR A 334 -5.25 -16.30 -2.36
N GLY A 335 -3.97 -16.32 -2.02
CA GLY A 335 -3.07 -15.21 -2.40
C GLY A 335 -3.01 -15.09 -3.93
N VAL A 336 -3.35 -13.93 -4.48
CA VAL A 336 -3.44 -13.73 -5.95
C VAL A 336 -2.12 -14.03 -6.65
N THR A 337 -0.98 -13.81 -5.97
CA THR A 337 0.34 -14.05 -6.57
C THR A 337 1.05 -15.30 -6.10
N THR A 338 0.80 -15.75 -4.87
CA THR A 338 1.46 -16.95 -4.32
C THR A 338 0.62 -18.21 -4.50
N GLY A 339 -0.68 -18.06 -4.72
CA GLY A 339 -1.66 -19.15 -4.67
C GLY A 339 -1.84 -19.76 -3.28
N ARG A 340 -1.17 -19.23 -2.24
CA ARG A 340 -1.21 -19.83 -0.89
C ARG A 340 -2.63 -19.71 -0.32
N PRO A 341 -3.21 -20.81 0.21
CA PRO A 341 -4.51 -20.76 0.87
C PRO A 341 -4.43 -19.87 2.11
N ARG A 342 -5.45 -19.05 2.30
CA ARG A 342 -5.60 -18.28 3.54
C ARG A 342 -6.25 -19.14 4.61
N ARG A 343 -5.88 -18.85 5.85
CA ARG A 343 -6.57 -19.34 7.03
C ARG A 343 -7.91 -18.61 7.10
N CYS A 344 -9.00 -19.33 7.39
CA CYS A 344 -10.36 -18.79 7.41
C CYS A 344 -10.99 -19.07 8.77
N GLY A 345 -11.82 -18.16 9.25
CA GLY A 345 -12.43 -18.25 10.58
C GLY A 345 -13.73 -17.47 10.68
N TRP A 346 -14.45 -17.65 11.79
CA TRP A 346 -15.62 -16.83 12.08
C TRP A 346 -15.24 -15.35 12.29
N LEU A 347 -16.22 -14.46 12.14
CA LEU A 347 -16.05 -13.07 12.53
C LEU A 347 -15.77 -12.99 14.03
N ASP A 348 -14.65 -12.37 14.41
CA ASP A 348 -14.29 -12.11 15.80
C ASP A 348 -14.76 -10.71 16.20
N VAL A 349 -15.91 -10.64 16.87
CA VAL A 349 -16.48 -9.36 17.35
C VAL A 349 -15.64 -8.74 18.47
N PHE A 350 -14.85 -9.54 19.19
CA PHE A 350 -13.97 -9.00 20.23
C PHE A 350 -12.79 -8.26 19.62
N LEU A 351 -12.17 -8.80 18.56
CA LEU A 351 -11.10 -8.11 17.83
C LEU A 351 -11.60 -6.90 17.02
N LEU A 352 -12.86 -6.92 16.60
CA LEU A 352 -13.48 -5.80 15.87
C LEU A 352 -13.79 -4.59 16.77
N LYS A 353 -14.09 -4.83 18.04
CA LYS A 353 -14.44 -3.80 19.03
C LYS A 353 -13.19 -3.08 19.54
#